data_AF-A0A370F2F9-F1
#
_entry.id   AF-A0A370F2F9-F1
#
_cell.length_a   1.000
_cell.length_b   1.000
_cell.length_c   1.000
_cell.angle_alpha   90.00
_cell.angle_beta   90.00
_cell.angle_gamma   90.00
#
_symmetry.space_group_name_H-M   'P 1'
#
loop_
_entity.id
_entity.type
_entity.pdbx_description
1 polymer ?
#
loop_
_entity_poly.entity_id
_entity_poly.type
_entity_poly.pdbx_seq_one_letter_code
_entity_poly.pdbx_strand_id
1 'polypeptide(L)'
;MNPGGIIEPGAAALPLHADDVRALPESELLAAAVDISREIERLETLRVAAVAEIDERAVSFDAIGFRSVKLWLASTTLLEVPAAARILALGKALRRQPEIADAFDGGRISA
;
A
#
# COMPACT_ATOMS: atom_id res chain seq x y z
N MET A 1 28.39 -20.87 0.27
CA MET A 1 27.08 -20.69 0.92
C MET A 1 26.61 -19.29 0.58
N ASN A 2 25.50 -19.14 -0.12
CA ASN A 2 24.90 -17.86 -0.46
C ASN A 2 23.57 -17.76 0.31
N PRO A 3 23.43 -16.90 1.33
CA PRO A 3 22.19 -16.79 2.09
C PRO A 3 21.32 -15.66 1.52
N GLY A 4 20.03 -15.95 1.33
CA GLY A 4 19.02 -14.91 1.09
C GLY A 4 18.65 -14.77 -0.38
N GLY A 5 17.94 -15.76 -0.92
CA GLY A 5 17.06 -15.52 -2.05
C GLY A 5 16.07 -14.44 -1.64
N ILE A 6 16.20 -13.27 -2.25
CA ILE A 6 15.19 -12.21 -2.21
C ILE A 6 13.92 -12.86 -2.75
N ILE A 7 12.91 -12.98 -1.89
CA ILE A 7 11.56 -13.33 -2.32
C ILE A 7 11.12 -12.18 -3.22
N GLU A 8 11.14 -12.40 -4.53
CA GLU A 8 10.41 -11.60 -5.51
C GLU A 8 8.95 -11.54 -5.03
N PRO A 9 8.44 -10.40 -4.55
CA PRO A 9 7.04 -10.28 -4.25
C PRO A 9 6.30 -10.34 -5.59
N GLY A 10 5.43 -11.34 -5.71
CA GLY A 10 4.64 -11.60 -6.89
C GLY A 10 3.88 -10.38 -7.43
N ALA A 11 3.53 -10.53 -8.71
CA ALA A 11 2.99 -9.56 -9.65
C ALA A 11 4.08 -8.65 -10.23
N ALA A 12 4.62 -9.07 -11.38
CA ALA A 12 5.28 -8.16 -12.32
C ALA A 12 4.44 -6.89 -12.38
N ALA A 13 4.98 -5.77 -11.89
CA ALA A 13 4.36 -4.47 -12.02
C ALA A 13 3.93 -4.38 -13.48
N LEU A 14 2.61 -4.40 -13.75
CA LEU A 14 2.09 -4.34 -15.11
C LEU A 14 2.79 -3.14 -15.75
N PRO A 15 3.71 -3.34 -16.71
CA PRO A 15 4.38 -2.23 -17.34
C PRO A 15 3.41 -1.69 -18.40
N LEU A 16 2.20 -1.35 -17.96
CA LEU A 16 1.25 -0.61 -18.74
C LEU A 16 1.69 0.84 -18.61
N HIS A 17 2.49 1.30 -19.56
CA HIS A 17 2.68 2.72 -19.72
C HIS A 17 1.35 3.34 -20.15
N ALA A 18 1.13 4.61 -19.79
CA ALA A 18 -0.10 5.31 -20.16
C ALA A 18 -0.36 5.31 -21.68
N ASP A 19 0.70 5.19 -22.48
CA ASP A 19 0.62 5.07 -23.94
C ASP A 19 0.09 3.70 -24.40
N ASP A 20 0.37 2.62 -23.67
CA ASP A 20 -0.15 1.28 -23.95
C ASP A 20 -1.65 1.21 -23.71
N VAL A 21 -2.13 1.88 -22.66
CA VAL A 21 -3.57 1.92 -22.30
C VAL A 21 -4.41 2.56 -23.41
N ARG A 22 -3.89 3.59 -24.08
CA ARG A 22 -4.60 4.28 -25.17
C ARG A 22 -4.78 3.43 -26.42
N ALA A 23 -3.94 2.40 -26.60
CA ALA A 23 -3.97 1.51 -27.76
C ALA A 23 -4.87 0.28 -27.55
N LEU A 24 -5.38 0.06 -26.33
CA LEU A 24 -6.20 -1.11 -26.01
C LEU A 24 -7.58 -1.06 -26.70
N PRO A 25 -8.07 -2.20 -27.23
CA PRO A 25 -9.47 -2.36 -27.61
C PRO A 25 -10.41 -2.13 -26.42
N GLU A 26 -11.66 -1.69 -26.67
CA GLU A 26 -12.63 -1.32 -25.62
C GLU A 26 -12.84 -2.42 -24.55
N SER A 27 -12.99 -3.68 -24.98
CA SER A 27 -13.17 -4.80 -24.05
C SER A 27 -11.95 -5.05 -23.17
N GLU A 28 -10.75 -4.88 -23.73
CA GLU A 28 -9.49 -5.04 -23.00
C GLU A 28 -9.25 -3.85 -22.06
N LEU A 29 -9.61 -2.64 -22.48
CA LEU A 29 -9.54 -1.44 -21.64
C LEU A 29 -10.44 -1.55 -20.41
N LEU A 30 -11.67 -2.07 -20.56
CA LEU A 30 -12.57 -2.31 -19.45
C LEU A 30 -12.01 -3.34 -18.46
N ALA A 31 -11.45 -4.44 -18.97
CA ALA A 31 -10.83 -5.47 -18.12
C ALA A 31 -9.59 -4.91 -17.39
N ALA A 32 -8.72 -4.19 -18.11
CA ALA A 32 -7.52 -3.57 -17.56
C ALA A 32 -7.85 -2.57 -16.45
N ALA A 33 -8.91 -1.76 -16.61
CA ALA A 33 -9.33 -0.81 -15.57
C ALA A 33 -9.74 -1.51 -14.26
N VAL A 34 -10.42 -2.65 -14.35
CA VAL A 34 -10.80 -3.46 -13.17
C VAL A 34 -9.56 -4.08 -12.52
N ASP A 35 -8.63 -4.63 -13.31
CA ASP A 35 -7.42 -5.25 -12.77
C ASP A 35 -6.47 -4.22 -12.14
N ILE A 36 -6.33 -3.03 -12.74
CA ILE A 36 -5.59 -1.90 -12.15
C ILE A 36 -6.22 -1.50 -10.82
N SER A 37 -7.56 -1.44 -10.73
CA SER A 37 -8.25 -1.08 -9.49
C SER A 37 -7.97 -2.10 -8.37
N ARG A 38 -8.00 -3.40 -8.69
CA ARG A 38 -7.64 -4.47 -7.73
C ARG A 38 -6.19 -4.37 -7.28
N GLU A 39 -5.29 -4.01 -8.19
CA GLU A 39 -3.89 -3.82 -7.86
C GLU A 39 -3.67 -2.58 -6.97
N ILE A 40 -4.39 -1.49 -7.24
CA ILE A 40 -4.41 -0.32 -6.35
C ILE A 40 -4.90 -0.71 -4.96
N GLU A 41 -6.02 -1.43 -4.84
CA GLU A 41 -6.54 -1.90 -3.55
C GLU A 41 -5.53 -2.78 -2.81
N ARG A 42 -4.89 -3.73 -3.51
CA ARG A 42 -3.84 -4.59 -2.93
C ARG A 42 -2.64 -3.77 -2.42
N LEU A 43 -2.17 -2.80 -3.21
CA LEU A 43 -1.07 -1.91 -2.82
C LEU A 43 -1.45 -1.00 -1.66
N GLU A 44 -2.70 -0.54 -1.62
CA GLU A 44 -3.25 0.24 -0.50
C GLU A 44 -3.26 -0.56 0.80
N THR A 45 -3.69 -1.82 0.75
CA THR A 45 -3.64 -2.72 1.90
C THR A 45 -2.21 -2.93 2.39
N LEU A 46 -1.26 -3.19 1.48
CA LEU A 46 0.16 -3.31 1.83
C LEU A 46 0.71 -2.02 2.45
N ARG A 47 0.30 -0.85 1.95
CA ARG A 47 0.70 0.45 2.50
C ARG A 47 0.21 0.62 3.93
N VAL A 48 -1.03 0.23 4.23
CA VAL A 48 -1.60 0.27 5.59
C VAL A 48 -0.76 -0.59 6.54
N ALA A 49 -0.45 -1.83 6.15
CA ALA A 49 0.38 -2.73 6.96
C ALA A 49 1.79 -2.18 7.19
N ALA A 50 2.45 -1.68 6.12
CA ALA A 50 3.80 -1.14 6.20
C ALA A 50 3.88 0.11 7.10
N VAL A 51 2.94 1.05 6.97
CA VAL A 51 2.89 2.26 7.80
C VAL A 51 2.67 1.92 9.28
N ALA A 52 1.82 0.93 9.55
CA ALA A 52 1.63 0.43 10.90
C ALA A 52 2.95 -0.12 11.46
N GLU A 53 3.62 -1.01 10.71
CA GLU A 53 4.87 -1.65 11.11
C GLU A 53 5.98 -0.64 11.39
N ILE A 54 6.09 0.40 10.56
CA ILE A 54 7.04 1.51 10.77
C ILE A 54 6.81 2.20 12.13
N ASP A 55 5.55 2.43 12.50
CA ASP A 55 5.18 3.04 13.78
C ASP A 55 5.53 2.13 14.98
N GLU A 56 5.42 0.80 14.80
CA GLU A 56 5.73 -0.18 15.85
C GLU A 56 7.24 -0.35 16.09
N ARG A 57 8.04 -0.29 15.02
CA ARG A 57 9.50 -0.44 15.09
C ARG A 57 10.22 0.73 15.78
N ALA A 58 9.49 1.69 16.33
CA ALA A 58 10.02 2.88 17.00
C ALA A 58 11.06 3.63 16.15
N VAL A 59 10.81 3.75 14.85
CA VAL A 59 11.67 4.52 13.94
C VAL A 59 11.80 5.94 14.48
N SER A 60 13.04 6.40 14.67
CA SER A 60 13.30 7.77 15.12
C SER A 60 13.01 8.76 14.00
N PHE A 61 11.78 9.27 13.97
CA PHE A 61 11.38 10.28 12.98
C PHE A 61 12.16 11.59 13.12
N ASP A 62 12.53 11.96 14.34
CA ASP A 62 13.36 13.15 14.58
C ASP A 62 14.73 13.03 13.89
N ALA A 63 15.32 11.83 13.88
CA ALA A 63 16.59 11.57 13.19
C ALA A 63 16.51 11.72 11.67
N ILE A 64 15.31 11.59 11.08
CA ILE A 64 15.05 11.80 9.66
C ILE A 64 14.29 13.11 9.37
N GLY A 65 14.22 14.03 10.35
CA GLY A 65 13.68 15.38 10.16
C GLY A 65 12.15 15.49 10.21
N PHE A 66 11.45 14.50 10.75
CA PHE A 66 9.99 14.51 10.86
C PHE A 66 9.53 14.34 12.31
N ARG A 67 8.40 14.95 12.68
CA ARG A 67 7.88 14.86 14.06
C ARG A 67 7.03 13.61 14.33
N SER A 68 6.67 12.85 13.29
CA SER A 68 5.84 11.64 13.41
C SER A 68 5.77 10.89 12.07
N VAL A 69 5.38 9.61 12.10
CA VAL A 69 5.11 8.80 10.89
C VAL A 69 4.05 9.45 9.98
N LYS A 70 3.02 10.07 10.55
CA LYS A 70 1.95 10.74 9.79
C LYS A 70 2.51 11.92 8.97
N LEU A 71 3.33 12.75 9.61
CA LEU A 71 3.91 13.92 8.95
C LEU A 71 4.97 13.49 7.94
N TRP A 72 5.78 12.49 8.26
CA TRP A 72 6.70 11.87 7.30
C TRP A 72 5.94 11.39 6.06
N LEU A 73 4.92 10.54 6.23
CA LEU A 73 4.15 9.96 5.13
C LEU A 73 3.49 11.05 4.27
N ALA A 74 2.88 12.06 4.88
CA ALA A 74 2.26 13.18 4.15
C ALA A 74 3.29 14.02 3.39
N SER A 75 4.47 14.26 3.97
CA SER A 75 5.52 15.08 3.35
C SER A 75 6.32 14.36 2.26
N THR A 76 6.38 13.02 2.29
CA THR A 76 7.13 12.23 1.29
C THR A 76 6.22 11.61 0.22
N THR A 77 4.93 11.91 0.25
CA THR A 77 3.94 11.45 -0.73
C THR A 77 3.05 12.63 -1.15
N LEU A 78 2.03 12.36 -1.98
CA LEU A 78 0.99 13.34 -2.34
C LEU A 78 -0.23 13.29 -1.41
N LEU A 79 -0.09 12.71 -0.22
CA LEU A 79 -1.19 12.59 0.73
C LEU A 79 -1.33 13.84 1.60
N GLU A 80 -2.57 14.28 1.77
CA GLU A 80 -2.92 15.21 2.84
C GLU A 80 -2.68 14.59 4.23
N VAL A 81 -2.32 15.42 5.21
CA VAL A 81 -2.05 14.97 6.59
C VAL A 81 -3.21 14.15 7.19
N PRO A 82 -4.50 14.51 7.00
CA PRO A 82 -5.62 13.67 7.46
C PRO A 82 -5.70 12.31 6.75
N ALA A 83 -5.29 12.21 5.49
CA ALA A 83 -5.27 10.93 4.77
C ALA A 83 -4.19 10.01 5.33
N ALA A 84 -2.97 10.53 5.52
CA ALA A 84 -1.90 9.80 6.20
C ALA A 84 -2.29 9.34 7.62
N ALA A 85 -3.06 10.17 8.35
CA ALA A 85 -3.56 9.82 9.67
C ALA A 85 -4.51 8.61 9.63
N ARG A 86 -5.42 8.55 8.66
CA ARG A 86 -6.38 7.46 8.51
C ARG A 86 -5.69 6.14 8.20
N ILE A 87 -4.69 6.14 7.32
CA ILE A 87 -3.89 4.95 6.99
C ILE A 87 -3.23 4.39 8.26
N LEU A 88 -2.55 5.26 9.02
CA LEU A 88 -1.92 4.85 10.28
C LEU A 88 -2.94 4.32 11.29
N ALA A 89 -4.07 5.01 11.45
CA ALA A 89 -5.11 4.62 12.40
C ALA A 89 -5.73 3.26 12.04
N LEU A 90 -6.01 3.04 10.76
CA LEU A 90 -6.51 1.76 10.25
C LEU A 90 -5.52 0.64 10.53
N GLY A 91 -4.23 0.82 10.19
CA GLY A 91 -3.21 -0.19 10.44
C GLY A 91 -3.08 -0.53 11.93
N LYS A 92 -3.17 0.47 12.82
CA LYS A 92 -3.22 0.26 14.28
C LYS A 92 -4.47 -0.51 14.71
N ALA A 93 -5.62 -0.26 14.09
CA ALA A 93 -6.87 -0.94 14.40
C ALA A 93 -6.88 -2.41 13.93
N LEU A 94 -6.39 -2.68 12.71
CA LEU A 94 -6.31 -4.02 12.13
C LEU A 94 -5.37 -4.93 12.94
N ARG A 95 -4.23 -4.42 13.41
CA ARG A 95 -3.34 -5.20 14.29
C ARG A 95 -3.98 -5.69 15.57
N ARG A 96 -5.01 -4.99 16.07
CA ARG A 96 -5.76 -5.40 17.27
C ARG A 96 -6.85 -6.42 16.95
N GLN A 97 -7.12 -6.68 15.67
CA GLN A 97 -8.21 -7.52 15.18
C GLN A 97 -7.71 -8.43 14.04
N PRO A 98 -6.94 -9.50 14.36
CA PRO A 98 -6.28 -10.34 13.36
C PRO A 98 -7.24 -10.94 12.32
N GLU A 99 -8.43 -11.38 12.72
CA GLU A 99 -9.43 -11.94 11.80
C GLU A 99 -9.92 -10.92 10.76
N ILE A 100 -10.02 -9.64 11.16
CA ILE A 100 -10.38 -8.54 10.26
C ILE A 100 -9.19 -8.18 9.37
N ALA A 101 -7.96 -8.18 9.92
CA ALA A 101 -6.75 -7.99 9.14
C ALA A 101 -6.63 -9.04 8.03
N ASP A 102 -6.82 -10.33 8.33
CA ASP A 102 -6.79 -11.41 7.34
C ASP A 102 -7.89 -11.26 6.26
N ALA A 103 -9.04 -10.67 6.62
CA ALA A 103 -10.09 -10.37 5.65
C ALA A 103 -9.74 -9.18 4.76
N PHE A 104 -9.14 -8.14 5.33
CA PHE A 104 -8.71 -6.94 4.63
C PHE A 104 -7.54 -7.24 3.69
N ASP A 105 -6.53 -7.96 4.17
CA ASP A 105 -5.37 -8.40 3.41
C ASP A 105 -5.75 -9.37 2.27
N GLY A 106 -6.80 -10.17 2.49
CA GLY A 106 -7.38 -11.03 1.46
C GLY A 106 -8.34 -10.33 0.49
N GLY A 107 -8.55 -9.01 0.60
CA GLY A 107 -9.46 -8.25 -0.25
C GLY A 107 -10.94 -8.61 -0.10
N ARG A 108 -11.32 -9.29 1.00
CA ARG A 108 -12.72 -9.66 1.30
C ARG A 108 -13.51 -8.50 1.88
N ILE A 109 -12.82 -7.50 2.45
CA ILE A 109 -13.40 -6.27 3.00
C ILE A 109 -12.54 -5.07 2.60
N SER A 110 -13.17 -3.91 2.48
CA SER A 110 -12.49 -2.62 2.27
C SER A 110 -12.50 -1.79 3.56
N ALA A 111 -11.56 -0.85 3.64
CA ALA A 111 -11.47 0.18 4.68
C ALA A 111 -12.58 1.24 4.58
#